data_AF-A0A8T5LZE0-F1
#
_entry.id   AF-A0A8T5LZE0-F1
#
_cell.length_a   1.000
_cell.length_b   1.000
_cell.length_c   1.000
_cell.angle_alpha   90.00
_cell.angle_beta   90.00
_cell.angle_gamma   90.00
#
_symmetry.space_group_name_H-M   'P 1'
#
loop_
_entity.id
_entity.type
_entity.pdbx_description
1 polymer ?
#
loop_
_entity_poly.entity_id
_entity_poly.type
_entity_poly.pdbx_seq_one_letter_code
_entity_poly.pdbx_strand_id
1 'polypeptide(L)' 'MAKRKDQELKDFLISARKRKSPKLTDAPIWAIQRAGKRMFNQTRQRNWRETHLARPYHNQQKKKKKCKKK' A
#
# COMPACT_ATOMS: atom_id res chain seq x y z
N MET A 1 5.67 -1.17 -17.42
CA MET A 1 5.89 -0.01 -16.54
C MET A 1 5.50 1.24 -17.29
N ALA A 2 4.51 2.02 -16.84
CA ALA A 2 4.08 3.21 -17.58
C ALA A 2 5.26 4.19 -17.72
N LYS A 3 5.55 4.61 -18.96
CA LYS A 3 6.81 5.28 -19.35
C LYS A 3 6.94 6.70 -18.78
N ARG A 4 5.81 7.37 -18.46
CA ARG A 4 5.78 8.71 -17.88
C ARG A 4 4.88 8.71 -16.64
N LYS A 5 5.47 8.85 -15.45
CA LYS A 5 4.76 9.06 -14.19
C LYS A 5 5.37 10.26 -13.49
N ASP A 6 4.53 11.09 -12.89
CA ASP A 6 4.95 12.16 -12.03
C ASP A 6 5.76 11.61 -10.85
N GLN A 7 6.70 12.40 -10.35
CA GLN A 7 7.59 11.97 -9.27
C GLN A 7 6.79 11.63 -8.00
N GLU A 8 5.80 12.46 -7.64
CA GLU A 8 4.91 12.20 -6.50
C GLU A 8 4.16 10.86 -6.61
N LEU A 9 3.71 10.51 -7.83
CA LEU A 9 3.04 9.24 -8.08
C LEU A 9 4.01 8.07 -7.93
N LYS A 10 5.27 8.22 -8.35
CA LYS A 10 6.29 7.19 -8.17
C LYS A 10 6.56 6.95 -6.68
N ASP A 11 6.76 8.01 -5.92
CA ASP A 11 7.08 7.91 -4.48
C ASP A 11 5.93 7.30 -3.69
N PHE A 12 4.69 7.66 -4.06
CA PHE A 12 3.49 7.02 -3.51
C PHE A 12 3.46 5.51 -3.82
N LEU A 13 3.76 5.11 -5.05
CA LEU A 13 3.74 3.69 -5.42
C LEU A 13 4.87 2.90 -4.75
N ILE A 14 6.06 3.49 -4.58
CA ILE A 14 7.19 2.88 -3.87
C ILE A 14 6.83 2.68 -2.40
N SER A 15 6.29 3.70 -1.72
CA SER A 15 5.88 3.61 -0.32
C SER A 15 4.72 2.62 -0.13
N ALA A 16 3.73 2.63 -1.01
CA ALA A 16 2.63 1.67 -1.00
C ALA A 16 3.11 0.23 -1.19
N ARG A 17 4.09 0.00 -2.06
CA ARG A 17 4.73 -1.32 -2.24
C ARG A 17 5.48 -1.74 -0.97
N LYS A 18 6.29 -0.86 -0.37
CA LYS A 18 7.04 -1.17 0.88
C LYS A 18 6.11 -1.52 2.04
N ARG A 19 4.96 -0.85 2.13
CA ARG A 19 3.92 -1.13 3.14
C ARG A 19 3.25 -2.48 2.95
N LYS A 20 3.14 -2.96 1.71
CA LYS A 20 2.52 -4.23 1.34
C LYS A 20 3.61 -5.30 1.22
N SER A 21 3.99 -5.92 2.33
CA SER A 21 4.95 -7.02 2.28
C SER A 21 4.27 -8.32 1.79
N PRO A 22 4.95 -9.13 0.94
CA PRO A 22 4.40 -10.38 0.42
C PRO A 22 4.43 -11.50 1.47
N LYS A 23 5.03 -11.28 2.64
CA LYS A 23 5.16 -12.26 3.71
C LYS A 23 3.80 -12.55 4.35
N LEU A 24 3.65 -13.77 4.86
CA LEU A 24 2.46 -14.22 5.57
C LEU A 24 2.20 -13.38 6.84
N THR A 25 3.29 -12.99 7.49
CA THR A 25 3.33 -12.20 8.71
C THR A 25 4.37 -11.10 8.53
N ASP A 26 3.99 -9.86 8.81
CA ASP A 26 4.94 -8.73 8.79
C ASP A 26 5.65 -8.56 10.14
N ALA A 27 5.10 -9.17 11.19
CA ALA A 27 5.68 -9.15 12.52
C ALA A 27 6.95 -10.04 12.60
N PRO A 28 8.00 -9.58 13.29
CA PRO A 28 9.17 -10.41 13.58
C PRO A 28 8.82 -11.57 14.51
N ILE A 29 9.59 -12.65 14.44
CA ILE A 29 9.33 -13.91 15.16
C ILE A 29 9.21 -13.68 16.67
N TRP A 30 10.07 -12.84 17.26
CA TRP A 30 10.02 -12.53 18.69
C TRP A 30 8.68 -11.92 19.12
N ALA A 31 8.07 -11.09 18.26
CA ALA A 31 6.80 -10.45 18.57
C ALA A 31 5.64 -11.46 18.52
N ILE A 32 5.72 -12.41 17.59
CA ILE A 32 4.77 -13.53 17.48
C ILE A 32 4.89 -14.44 18.70
N GLN A 33 6.12 -14.77 19.11
CA GLN A 33 6.39 -15.58 20.30
C GLN A 33 5.88 -14.92 21.58
N ARG A 34 6.15 -13.61 21.77
CA ARG A 34 5.70 -12.85 22.94
C ARG A 34 4.16 -12.75 23.03
N ALA A 35 3.47 -12.61 21.90
CA ALA A 35 2.01 -12.53 21.87
C ALA A 35 1.32 -13.89 22.05
N GLY A 36 2.04 -15.01 21.86
CA GLY A 36 1.48 -16.36 21.90
C GLY A 36 0.45 -16.66 20.80
N LYS A 37 0.36 -15.82 19.77
CA LYS A 37 -0.65 -15.90 18.70
C LYS A 37 -0.03 -15.61 17.34
N ARG A 38 -0.53 -16.27 16.30
CA ARG A 38 -0.12 -16.00 14.90
C ARG A 38 -0.66 -14.64 14.45
N MET A 39 0.23 -13.71 14.11
CA MET A 39 -0.14 -12.40 13.57
C MET A 39 -0.15 -12.42 12.04
N PHE A 40 -1.30 -12.73 11.45
CA PHE A 40 -1.48 -12.77 10.00
C PHE A 40 -1.53 -11.37 9.38
N ASN A 41 -0.85 -11.18 8.24
CA ASN A 41 -1.00 -9.97 7.45
C ASN A 41 -2.30 -10.01 6.62
N GLN A 42 -3.37 -9.47 7.18
CA GLN A 42 -4.67 -9.35 6.50
C GLN A 42 -4.62 -8.44 5.27
N THR A 43 -3.64 -7.55 5.22
CA THR A 43 -3.51 -6.57 4.14
C THR A 43 -2.60 -7.03 3.02
N ARG A 44 -2.03 -8.24 3.15
CA ARG A 44 -1.23 -8.91 2.13
C ARG A 44 -2.08 -9.09 0.89
N GLN A 45 -1.85 -8.26 -0.12
CA GLN A 45 -2.44 -8.51 -1.42
C GLN A 45 -1.54 -9.49 -2.16
N ARG A 46 -2.09 -10.66 -2.44
CA ARG A 46 -1.32 -11.82 -2.90
C ARG A 46 -0.85 -11.64 -4.35
N ASN A 47 -1.55 -10.81 -5.14
CA ASN A 47 -1.35 -10.68 -6.59
C ASN A 47 -1.41 -9.23 -7.08
N TRP A 48 -0.44 -8.84 -7.92
CA TRP A 48 -0.41 -7.53 -8.59
C TRP A 48 -1.66 -7.25 -9.44
N ARG A 49 -2.33 -8.31 -9.93
CA ARG A 49 -3.55 -8.23 -10.74
C ARG A 49 -4.78 -7.83 -9.93
N GLU A 50 -4.87 -8.28 -8.68
CA GLU A 50 -5.96 -7.93 -7.76
C GLU A 50 -5.68 -6.59 -7.05
N THR A 51 -4.41 -6.16 -7.02
CA THR A 51 -3.96 -5.01 -6.23
C THR A 51 -3.85 -3.73 -7.06
N HIS A 52 -4.88 -2.88 -7.00
CA HIS A 52 -4.82 -1.56 -7.64
C HIS A 52 -4.17 -0.49 -6.74
N LEU A 53 -2.84 -0.50 -6.61
CA LEU A 53 -2.08 0.40 -5.71
C LEU A 53 -2.32 1.89 -5.97
N ALA A 54 -2.58 2.30 -7.21
CA ALA A 54 -2.76 3.73 -7.55
C ALA A 54 -4.15 4.30 -7.20
N ARG A 55 -5.13 3.44 -6.90
CA ARG A 55 -6.53 3.87 -6.67
C ARG A 55 -6.68 4.88 -5.52
N PRO A 56 -6.04 4.69 -4.35
CA PRO A 56 -6.13 5.65 -3.25
C PRO A 56 -5.54 7.02 -3.61
N TYR A 57 -4.42 7.04 -4.34
CA TYR A 57 -3.78 8.28 -4.80
C TYR A 57 -4.69 9.09 -5.73
N HIS A 58 -5.29 8.43 -6.72
CA HIS A 58 -6.24 9.10 -7.62
C HIS A 58 -7.47 9.62 -6.88
N ASN A 59 -7.98 8.89 -5.88
CA ASN A 59 -9.09 9.35 -5.05
C ASN A 59 -8.71 10.59 -4.23
N GLN A 60 -7.51 10.64 -3.65
CA GLN A 60 -7.02 11.83 -2.95
C GLN A 60 -6.89 13.04 -3.89
N GLN A 61 -6.31 12.86 -5.07
CA GLN A 61 -6.17 13.94 -6.04
C GLN A 61 -7.55 14.46 -6.51
N LYS A 62 -8.53 13.57 -6.71
CA LYS A 62 -9.92 13.96 -7.00
C LYS A 62 -10.53 14.79 -5.86
N LYS A 63 -10.32 14.41 -4.59
CA LYS A 63 -10.80 15.17 -3.42
C LYS A 63 -10.16 16.56 -3.36
N LYS A 64 -8.83 16.66 -3.53
CA LYS A 64 -8.11 17.95 -3.58
C LYS A 64 -8.66 18.89 -4.65
N LYS A 65 -8.94 18.37 -5.85
CA LYS A 65 -9.54 19.15 -6.95
C LYS A 65 -10.96 19.63 -6.64
N LYS A 66 -11.77 18.84 -5.91
CA LYS A 66 -13.12 19.24 -5.49
C LYS A 66 -13.08 20.33 -4.42
N CYS A 67 -12.17 20.26 -3.46
CA CYS A 67 -12.03 21.27 -2.40
C CYS A 67 -11.54 22.63 -2.93
N LYS A 68 -10.68 22.65 -3.96
CA LYS A 68 -10.21 23.90 -4.58
C LYS A 68 -11.25 24.65 -5.43
N LYS A 69 -12.39 24.01 -5.73
CA LYS A 69 -13.48 24.60 -6.53
C LYS A 69 -14.55 25.28 -5.68
N LYS A 70 -14.48 25.16 -4.36
CA LYS A 70 -15.29 25.90 -3.40
C LYS A 70 -14.47 27.07 -2.90
#